data_AF-A0A0S9QZ03-F1
#
_entry.id   AF-A0A0S9QZ03-F1
#
_cell.length_a   1.000
_cell.length_b   1.000
_cell.length_c   1.000
_cell.angle_alpha   90.00
_cell.angle_beta   90.00
_cell.angle_gamma   90.00
#
_symmetry.space_group_name_H-M   'P 1'
#
loop_
_entity.id
_entity.type
_entity.pdbx_description
1 polymer ?
#
loop_
_entity_poly.entity_id
_entity_poly.type
_entity_poly.pdbx_seq_one_letter_code
_entity_poly.pdbx_strand_id
1 'polypeptide(L)'
;MQPARGFPPPWIVVERAESFCVEDGEGLAVAWTYFSDDADRRAATGVMTRDEAQRIAKAIAMVPEMRTIIRSLQDGLAEADTDGA
;
A
#
# COMPACT_ATOMS: atom_id res chain seq x y z
N MET A 1 -20.35 -3.98 17.58
CA MET A 1 -19.30 -3.20 16.88
C MET A 1 -18.22 -4.19 16.52
N GLN A 2 -18.00 -4.48 15.23
CA GLN A 2 -16.86 -5.31 14.85
C GLN A 2 -15.59 -4.49 15.14
N PRO A 3 -14.54 -5.08 15.76
CA PRO A 3 -13.27 -4.38 15.90
C PRO A 3 -12.81 -3.93 14.51
N ALA A 4 -12.27 -2.72 14.42
CA ALA A 4 -11.72 -2.22 13.16
C ALA A 4 -10.73 -3.25 12.64
N ARG A 5 -10.93 -3.74 11.41
CA ARG A 5 -9.98 -4.68 10.81
C ARG A 5 -8.64 -3.97 10.67
N GLY A 6 -7.65 -4.45 11.40
CA GLY A 6 -6.26 -4.10 11.16
C GLY A 6 -5.74 -4.85 9.94
N PHE A 7 -4.78 -4.27 9.25
CA PHE A 7 -4.01 -4.92 8.19
C PHE A 7 -2.56 -5.00 8.69
N PRO A 8 -2.17 -6.11 9.36
CA PRO A 8 -0.88 -6.20 10.02
C PRO A 8 0.28 -6.05 9.01
N PRO A 9 1.36 -5.33 9.37
CA PRO A 9 2.59 -5.37 8.58
C PRO A 9 3.28 -6.74 8.69
N PRO A 10 4.18 -7.08 7.76
CA PRO A 10 4.54 -6.32 6.55
C PRO A 10 3.48 -6.52 5.44
N TRP A 11 3.25 -5.49 4.64
CA TRP A 11 2.49 -5.66 3.40
C TRP A 11 3.43 -6.04 2.28
N ILE A 12 3.05 -7.03 1.48
CA ILE A 12 3.87 -7.57 0.39
C ILE A 12 3.13 -7.47 -0.93
N VAL A 13 3.89 -7.32 -2.03
CA VAL A 13 3.34 -7.33 -3.39
C VAL A 13 3.51 -8.73 -3.98
N VAL A 14 2.39 -9.37 -4.31
CA VAL A 14 2.32 -10.68 -4.96
C VAL A 14 1.89 -10.51 -6.40
N GLU A 15 2.72 -10.93 -7.34
CA GLU A 15 2.41 -10.89 -8.76
C GLU A 15 1.43 -12.01 -9.15
N ARG A 16 0.44 -11.66 -9.96
CA ARG A 16 -0.53 -12.57 -10.58
C ARG A 16 -0.61 -12.29 -12.09
N ALA A 17 -1.38 -13.11 -12.80
CA ALA A 17 -1.37 -13.13 -14.27
C ALA A 17 -1.67 -11.76 -14.93
N GLU A 18 -2.59 -10.97 -14.38
CA GLU A 18 -3.00 -9.67 -14.94
C GLU A 18 -3.10 -8.58 -13.86
N SER A 19 -2.49 -8.83 -12.72
CA SER A 19 -2.56 -7.93 -11.58
C SER A 19 -1.45 -8.16 -10.56
N PHE A 20 -1.18 -7.16 -9.74
CA PHE A 20 -0.46 -7.32 -8.49
C PHE A 20 -1.44 -7.23 -7.32
N CYS A 21 -1.38 -8.21 -6.42
CA CYS A 21 -2.10 -8.20 -5.15
C CYS A 21 -1.18 -7.66 -4.06
N VAL A 22 -1.66 -6.72 -3.27
CA VAL A 22 -1.00 -6.32 -2.02
C VAL A 22 -1.64 -7.14 -0.91
N GLU A 23 -0.85 -7.98 -0.26
CA GLU A 23 -1.30 -8.84 0.85
C GLU A 23 -0.73 -8.30 2.16
N ASP A 24 -1.50 -8.36 3.24
CA ASP A 24 -1.01 -8.03 4.59
C ASP A 24 -0.17 -9.18 5.18
N GLY A 25 0.32 -8.98 6.40
CA GLY A 25 1.16 -9.95 7.10
C GLY A 25 0.49 -11.29 7.39
N GLU A 26 -0.84 -11.40 7.22
CA GLU A 26 -1.62 -12.63 7.36
C GLU A 26 -2.05 -13.21 6.01
N GLY A 27 -1.66 -12.59 4.89
CA GLY A 27 -2.02 -13.02 3.54
C GLY A 27 -3.40 -12.53 3.08
N LEU A 28 -4.04 -11.61 3.81
CA LEU A 28 -5.29 -11.02 3.37
C LEU A 28 -5.01 -9.98 2.28
N ALA A 29 -5.77 -10.06 1.18
CA ALA A 29 -5.68 -9.09 0.09
C ALA A 29 -6.17 -7.70 0.54
N VAL A 30 -5.23 -6.75 0.62
CA VAL A 30 -5.45 -5.33 0.95
C VAL A 30 -5.85 -4.54 -0.28
N ALA A 31 -5.16 -4.76 -1.41
CA ALA A 31 -5.40 -4.01 -2.64
C ALA A 31 -5.02 -4.82 -3.89
N TRP A 32 -5.55 -4.40 -5.04
CA TRP A 32 -5.25 -4.97 -6.35
C TRP A 32 -4.92 -3.85 -7.33
N THR A 33 -3.86 -4.05 -8.11
CA THR A 33 -3.52 -3.18 -9.24
C THR A 33 -3.56 -4.03 -10.51
N TYR A 34 -4.35 -3.61 -11.49
CA TYR A 34 -4.56 -4.38 -12.72
C TYR A 34 -3.73 -3.81 -13.86
N PHE A 35 -3.19 -4.69 -14.70
CA PHE A 35 -2.42 -4.30 -15.87
C PHE A 35 -2.73 -5.18 -17.08
N SER A 36 -2.30 -4.71 -18.25
CA SER A 36 -2.28 -5.49 -19.48
C SER A 36 -1.07 -5.11 -20.32
N ASP A 37 -0.36 -6.10 -20.85
CA ASP A 37 0.72 -5.88 -21.82
C ASP A 37 0.17 -5.62 -23.24
N ASP A 38 -1.07 -6.06 -23.49
CA ASP A 38 -1.79 -5.80 -24.74
C ASP A 38 -2.28 -4.33 -24.79
N ALA A 39 -1.86 -3.61 -25.82
CA ALA A 39 -2.16 -2.19 -26.01
C ALA A 39 -3.63 -1.92 -26.38
N ASP A 40 -4.25 -2.79 -27.17
CA ASP A 40 -5.66 -2.65 -27.56
C ASP A 40 -6.56 -2.90 -26.35
N ARG A 41 -6.21 -3.90 -25.53
CA ARG A 41 -6.88 -4.15 -24.25
C ARG A 41 -6.71 -2.99 -23.29
N ARG A 42 -5.51 -2.41 -23.17
CA ARG A 42 -5.31 -1.19 -22.36
C ARG A 42 -6.17 -0.03 -22.85
N ALA A 43 -6.25 0.18 -24.17
CA ALA A 43 -7.09 1.24 -24.73
C ALA A 43 -8.58 0.99 -24.47
N ALA A 44 -9.03 -0.27 -24.50
CA ALA A 44 -10.44 -0.63 -24.29
C ALA A 44 -10.86 -0.61 -22.81
N THR A 45 -10.00 -1.04 -21.88
CA THR A 45 -10.34 -1.19 -20.45
C THR A 45 -9.78 -0.09 -19.56
N GLY A 46 -8.84 0.73 -20.06
CA GLY A 46 -8.17 1.78 -19.29
C GLY A 46 -7.20 1.25 -18.23
N VAL A 47 -6.80 -0.02 -18.31
CA VAL A 47 -5.85 -0.60 -17.34
C VAL A 47 -4.43 -0.12 -17.59
N MET A 48 -3.62 -0.19 -16.54
CA MET A 48 -2.23 0.28 -16.54
C MET A 48 -1.31 -0.65 -17.35
N THR A 49 -0.12 -0.15 -17.66
CA THR A 49 1.01 -1.03 -18.01
C THR A 49 1.47 -1.81 -16.77
N ARG A 50 2.17 -2.93 -16.98
CA ARG A 50 2.72 -3.74 -15.88
C ARG A 50 3.62 -2.92 -14.95
N ASP A 51 4.46 -2.05 -15.50
CA ASP A 51 5.40 -1.21 -14.72
C ASP A 51 4.68 -0.13 -13.90
N GLU A 52 3.59 0.44 -14.43
CA GLU A 52 2.75 1.39 -13.69
C GLU A 52 2.03 0.70 -12.54
N ALA A 53 1.38 -0.43 -12.80
CA ALA A 53 0.69 -1.20 -11.76
C ALA A 53 1.66 -1.65 -10.67
N GLN A 54 2.85 -2.13 -11.05
CA GLN A 54 3.86 -2.55 -10.09
C GLN A 54 4.34 -1.38 -9.21
N ARG A 55 4.56 -0.19 -9.79
CA ARG A 55 4.96 1.00 -9.02
C ARG A 55 3.90 1.40 -8.00
N ILE A 56 2.62 1.39 -8.40
CA ILE A 56 1.52 1.69 -7.48
C ILE A 56 1.41 0.62 -6.38
N ALA A 57 1.50 -0.66 -6.72
CA ALA A 57 1.44 -1.74 -5.74
C ALA A 57 2.55 -1.64 -4.68
N LYS A 58 3.78 -1.34 -5.12
CA LYS A 58 4.92 -1.10 -4.22
C LYS A 58 4.68 0.09 -3.29
N ALA A 59 4.15 1.20 -3.82
CA ALA A 59 3.82 2.37 -3.02
C ALA A 59 2.74 2.06 -1.95
N ILE A 60 1.72 1.26 -2.30
CA ILE A 60 0.69 0.83 -1.35
C ILE A 60 1.32 -0.06 -0.26
N ALA A 61 2.19 -1.00 -0.63
CA ALA A 61 2.86 -1.88 0.34
C ALA A 61 3.72 -1.12 1.37
N MET A 62 4.16 0.11 1.08
CA MET A 62 4.93 0.96 2.01
C MET A 62 4.07 1.67 3.08
N VAL A 63 2.74 1.65 2.95
CA VAL A 63 1.84 2.37 3.86
C VAL A 63 2.07 2.05 5.35
N PRO A 64 2.27 0.78 5.77
CA PRO A 64 2.53 0.48 7.18
C PRO A 64 3.79 1.16 7.72
N GLU A 65 4.88 1.17 6.94
CA GLU A 65 6.13 1.82 7.34
C GLU A 65 5.97 3.33 7.41
N MET A 66 5.33 3.94 6.41
CA MET A 66 5.05 5.38 6.40
C MET A 66 4.23 5.81 7.62
N ARG A 67 3.22 5.02 8.00
CA ARG A 67 2.43 5.27 9.20
C ARG A 67 3.26 5.22 10.48
N THR A 68 4.18 4.25 10.58
CA THR A 68 5.11 4.15 11.72
C THR A 68 6.00 5.40 11.80
N ILE A 69 6.57 5.84 10.68
CA ILE A 69 7.42 7.04 10.61
C ILE A 69 6.64 8.28 11.02
N ILE A 70 5.44 8.50 10.46
CA ILE A 70 4.60 9.66 10.77
C ILE A 70 4.26 9.69 12.26
N ARG A 71 3.93 8.53 12.85
CA ARG A 71 3.63 8.42 14.27
C ARG A 71 4.83 8.83 15.13
N SER A 72 6.02 8.30 14.82
CA SER A 72 7.25 8.65 15.55
C SER A 72 7.60 10.14 15.42
N LEU A 73 7.36 10.76 14.26
CA LEU A 73 7.58 12.20 14.07
C LEU A 73 6.58 13.04 14.88
N GLN A 74 5.31 12.64 14.92
CA GLN A 74 4.28 13.32 15.71
C GLN A 74 4.58 13.23 17.21
N ASP A 75 4.98 12.05 17.69
CA ASP A 75 5.31 11.84 19.09
C ASP A 75 6.55 12.69 19.48
N GLY A 76 7.59 12.74 18.65
CA GLY A 76 8.77 13.57 18.91
C GLY A 76 8.53 15.09 18.94
N LEU A 77 7.54 15.59 18.17
CA LEU A 77 7.15 17.00 18.22
C LEU A 77 6.37 17.35 19.49
N ALA A 78 5.54 16.43 20.01
CA ALA A 78 4.77 16.65 21.23
C ALA A 78 5.66 16.76 22.49
N GLU A 79 6.74 15.97 22.55
CA GLU A 79 7.70 16.03 23.66
C GLU A 79 8.53 17.33 23.64
N ALA A 80 8.77 17.92 22.48
CA ALA A 80 9.50 19.20 22.36
C ALA A 80 8.68 20.41 22.84
N ASP A 81 7.36 20.37 22.67
CA ASP A 81 6.45 21.42 23.14
C ASP A 81 6.23 21.39 24.67
N THR A 82 6.50 20.25 25.32
CA THR A 82 6.29 20.06 26.76
C THR A 82 7.51 20.39 27.63
N ASP A 83 8.72 20.45 27.05
CA ASP A 83 9.96 20.86 27.74
C ASP A 83 10.18 22.38 27.77
N GLY A 84 9.29 23.15 27.14
CA GLY A 84 9.38 24.61 27.01
C GLY A 84 8.50 25.44 27.97
N ALA A 85 7.83 24.82 28.94
CA ALA A 85 6.90 25.47 29.89
C ALA A 85 7.36 25.35 31.35
#